data_AF-A0A7T2PJF4-F1
#
_entry.id   AF-A0A7T2PJF4-F1
#
_cell.length_a   1.000
_cell.length_b   1.000
_cell.length_c   1.000
_cell.angle_alpha   90.00
_cell.angle_beta   90.00
_cell.angle_gamma   90.00
#
_symmetry.space_group_name_H-M   'P 1'
#
loop_
_entity.id
_entity.type
_entity.pdbx_description
1 polymer ?
#
loop_
_entity_poly.entity_id
_entity_poly.type
_entity_poly.pdbx_seq_one_letter_code
_entity_poly.pdbx_strand_id
1 'polypeptide(L)' 'MMNECGVAEYDYTLIRLPGEQGWSLRLLKDGQEISGEVYQEHDEALSVATVWLCSES' A
#
# COMPACT_ATOMS: atom_id res chain seq x y z
N MET A 1 1.43 20.35 -27.04
CA MET A 1 0.77 19.27 -26.30
C MET A 1 1.70 18.90 -25.16
N MET A 2 1.41 19.40 -23.95
CA MET A 2 2.06 18.87 -22.76
C MET A 2 1.56 17.43 -22.62
N ASN A 3 2.42 16.45 -22.95
CA ASN A 3 2.16 15.06 -22.60
C ASN A 3 2.45 14.98 -21.10
N GLU A 4 1.45 15.31 -20.29
CA GLU A 4 1.41 14.91 -18.89
C GLU A 4 1.26 13.40 -18.91
N CYS A 5 2.39 12.71 -19.10
CA CYS A 5 2.51 11.29 -18.93
C CYS A 5 2.18 11.04 -17.45
N GLY A 6 0.91 10.81 -17.16
CA GLY A 6 0.38 10.60 -15.82
C GLY A 6 1.01 9.36 -15.24
N VAL A 7 2.14 9.54 -14.54
CA VAL A 7 2.72 8.51 -13.71
C VAL A 7 1.68 8.27 -12.62
N ALA A 8 1.14 7.05 -12.57
CA ALA A 8 0.23 6.68 -11.50
C ALA A 8 0.94 6.88 -10.16
N GLU A 9 0.30 7.58 -9.24
CA GLU A 9 0.80 7.70 -7.88
C GLU A 9 0.55 6.38 -7.14
N TYR A 10 1.56 5.89 -6.42
CA TYR A 10 1.49 4.66 -5.65
C TYR A 10 1.82 4.96 -4.19
N ASP A 11 0.88 4.62 -3.31
CA ASP A 11 0.97 4.88 -1.88
C ASP A 11 0.46 3.68 -1.07
N TYR A 12 0.75 3.67 0.23
CA TYR A 12 0.18 2.70 1.15
C TYR A 12 -0.17 3.32 2.50
N THR A 13 -1.17 2.75 3.17
CA THR A 13 -1.50 3.05 4.55
C THR A 13 -1.37 1.80 5.40
N LEU A 14 -0.68 1.92 6.53
CA LEU A 14 -0.54 0.86 7.52
C LEU A 14 -1.24 1.26 8.82
N ILE A 15 -2.24 0.51 9.24
CA ILE A 15 -3.02 0.81 10.45
C ILE A 15 -3.00 -0.40 11.38
N ARG A 16 -2.59 -0.19 12.64
CA ARG A 16 -2.72 -1.22 13.67
C ARG A 16 -4.19 -1.44 14.01
N LEU A 17 -4.68 -2.66 13.84
CA LEU A 17 -6.05 -3.02 14.20
C LEU A 17 -6.17 -3.23 15.73
N PRO A 18 -7.35 -2.98 16.32
CA PRO A 18 -7.54 -3.17 17.76
C PRO A 18 -7.37 -4.64 18.17
N GLY A 19 -6.73 -4.87 19.32
CA GLY A 19 -6.47 -6.22 19.85
C GLY A 19 -5.28 -6.92 19.16
N GLU A 20 -5.39 -8.24 19.01
CA GLU A 20 -4.40 -9.11 18.35
C GLU A 20 -4.75 -9.37 16.87
N GLN A 21 -5.51 -8.45 16.26
CA GLN A 21 -5.95 -8.59 14.86
C GLN A 21 -4.85 -8.26 13.83
N GLY A 22 -3.71 -7.71 14.29
CA GLY A 22 -2.57 -7.39 13.45
C GLY A 22 -2.63 -5.99 12.82
N TRP A 23 -2.18 -5.89 11.58
CA TRP A 23 -1.95 -4.67 10.81
C TRP A 23 -2.73 -4.73 9.50
N SER A 24 -3.57 -3.73 9.28
CA SER A 24 -4.25 -3.53 8.01
C SER A 24 -3.34 -2.75 7.08
N LEU A 25 -2.97 -3.35 5.95
CA LEU A 25 -2.26 -2.73 4.86
C LEU A 25 -3.26 -2.39 3.76
N ARG A 26 -3.31 -1.12 3.38
CA ARG A 26 -4.08 -0.63 2.25
C ARG A 26 -3.14 -0.10 1.18
N LEU A 27 -3.23 -0.62 -0.03
CA LEU A 27 -2.45 -0.16 -1.17
C LEU A 27 -3.30 0.80 -1.98
N LEU A 28 -2.76 1.97 -2.32
CA LEU A 28 -3.46 3.03 -3.02
C LEU A 28 -2.77 3.30 -4.36
N LYS A 29 -3.55 3.24 -5.45
CA LYS A 29 -3.12 3.65 -6.79
C LYS A 29 -3.96 4.83 -7.22
N ASP A 30 -3.32 5.97 -7.50
CA ASP A 30 -4.01 7.24 -7.84
C ASP A 30 -5.03 7.63 -6.75
N GLY A 31 -4.66 7.45 -5.48
CA GLY A 31 -5.53 7.67 -4.32
C GLY A 31 -6.69 6.68 -4.15
N GLN A 32 -6.83 5.67 -5.01
CA GLN A 32 -7.84 4.62 -4.89
C GLN A 32 -7.28 3.36 -4.24
N GLU A 33 -7.99 2.85 -3.23
CA GLU A 33 -7.65 1.57 -2.60
C GLU A 33 -7.81 0.43 -3.61
N ILE A 34 -6.72 -0.26 -3.92
CA ILE A 34 -6.70 -1.42 -4.81
C ILE A 34 -6.53 -2.74 -4.06
N SER A 35 -6.05 -2.69 -2.82
CA SER A 35 -5.88 -3.86 -1.95
C SER A 35 -6.01 -3.46 -0.48
N GLY A 36 -6.54 -4.36 0.35
CA GLY A 36 -6.83 -4.16 1.76
C GLY A 36 -6.64 -5.45 2.55
N GLU A 37 -5.39 -5.88 2.71
CA GLU A 37 -5.04 -7.12 3.41
C GLU A 37 -4.69 -6.87 4.90
N VAL A 38 -4.73 -7.94 5.69
CA VAL A 38 -4.40 -7.89 7.12
C VAL A 38 -3.27 -8.88 7.39
N TYR A 39 -2.21 -8.39 8.03
CA TYR A 39 -1.03 -9.15 8.39
C TYR A 39 -0.88 -9.20 9.91
N GLN A 40 -0.33 -10.28 10.44
CA GLN A 40 -0.10 -10.38 11.88
C GLN A 40 1.08 -9.50 12.32
N GLU A 41 2.14 -9.47 11.51
CA GLU A 41 3.37 -8.74 11.82
C GLU A 41 3.45 -7.40 11.05
N HIS A 42 3.97 -6.38 11.71
CA HIS A 42 4.18 -5.06 11.10
C HIS A 42 5.20 -5.13 9.95
N ASP A 43 6.32 -5.82 10.19
CA ASP A 43 7.44 -5.88 9.25
C ASP A 43 7.07 -6.66 7.99
N GLU A 44 6.21 -7.68 8.11
CA GLU A 44 5.63 -8.39 6.98
C GLU A 44 4.80 -7.44 6.10
N ALA A 45 3.86 -6.72 6.71
CA ALA A 45 3.00 -5.78 6.02
C ALA A 45 3.80 -4.65 5.33
N LEU A 46 4.82 -4.12 6.00
CA LEU A 46 5.72 -3.10 5.45
C LEU A 46 6.56 -3.64 4.27
N SER A 47 7.04 -4.88 4.37
CA SER A 47 7.79 -5.54 3.31
C SER A 47 6.94 -5.70 2.04
N VAL A 48 5.70 -6.18 2.18
CA VAL A 48 4.76 -6.31 1.05
C VAL A 48 4.49 -4.96 0.39
N ALA A 49 4.22 -3.92 1.19
CA ALA A 49 4.00 -2.56 0.68
C ALA A 49 5.20 -2.04 -0.11
N THR A 50 6.41 -2.25 0.42
CA THR A 50 7.66 -1.81 -0.22
C THR A 50 7.92 -2.53 -1.54
N VAL A 51 7.74 -3.86 -1.57
CA VAL A 51 7.91 -4.65 -2.79
C VAL A 51 6.92 -4.22 -3.87
N TRP A 52 5.67 -3.97 -3.48
CA TRP A 52 4.65 -3.50 -4.40
C TRP A 52 5.00 -2.11 -4.97
N LEU A 53 5.37 -1.15 -4.11
CA LEU A 53 5.84 0.17 -4.54
C LEU A 53 7.02 0.07 -5.51
N CYS A 54 8.03 -0.75 -5.21
CA CYS A 54 9.20 -0.91 -6.06
C CYS A 54 8.92 -1.64 -7.39
N SER A 55 7.85 -2.44 -7.47
CA SER A 55 7.51 -3.19 -8.69
C SER A 55 6.76 -2.33 -9.71
N GLU A 56 6.03 -1.31 -9.26
CA GLU A 56 5.20 -0.43 -10.11
C GLU A 56 5.87 0.94 -10.39
N SER A 57 7.04 1.20 -9.78
CA SER A 57 7.79 2.47 -9.85
C SER A 57 8.86 2.52 -10.94
#